data_AF-A0A3L6RJM1-F1
#
_entry.id   AF-A0A3L6RJM1-F1
#
_cell.length_a   1.000
_cell.length_b   1.000
_cell.length_c   1.000
_cell.angle_alpha   90.00
_cell.angle_beta   90.00
_cell.angle_gamma   90.00
#
_symmetry.space_group_name_H-M   'P 1'
#
loop_
_entity.id
_entity.type
_entity.pdbx_description
1 polymer ?
#
loop_
_entity_poly.entity_id
_entity_poly.type
_entity_poly.pdbx_seq_one_letter_code
_entity_poly.pdbx_strand_id
1 'polypeptide(L)'
;MMLLALIIAVLVPARPAAAGTPSPASCQRRCGDMEIPYPFGIGPGCYHDTGEGDITFGFTCNLTADGTYQTISGEVVEVIDVSLRRGQARIRNGIVPWCYDRASRSMDDETQPWVDLSDSQFRLSVEENRFVVVGCNSFAYVRSVNTGKEYMTGCMATCPSAGQLENGSCSGMGCCEAAIPSGINTYQTLFEHKFNTSNITGFSRCSYAVLMEAAAFSFQTTYVTTGDFVESTGGKVPLVLDWVVGKQTCAEAVRNTTGYMCASSNSECVDSTNGPGYLCNCSRGYDGNPYVPDGCQDVNECEATRFKYPCSVPGTCVNTAGGFLCSCPDKTTGNAYNGTCEAKKSQLGVRMAVGSKSVKYSSRSPLTSPRVGAIVAGDQKTVPHSRCPLHLAERHCVQRETPRRYRHCRKLGTHTLHKVVAGARANGDADRAGETKTDPAFFSSLNLRASCPALESGGRAARRRADT
;
A
#
# COMPACT_ATOMS: atom_id res chain seq x y z
N MET A 1 -53.69 65.32 21.19
CA MET A 1 -53.65 63.84 21.15
C MET A 1 -52.21 63.42 21.42
N MET A 2 -51.96 62.82 22.58
CA MET A 2 -50.62 62.33 23.00
C MET A 2 -50.27 61.07 22.20
N LEU A 3 -49.09 61.01 21.57
CA LEU A 3 -48.53 59.76 21.05
C LEU A 3 -47.75 59.06 22.18
N LEU A 4 -48.23 57.88 22.59
CA LEU A 4 -47.49 56.95 23.45
C LEU A 4 -46.36 56.30 22.62
N ALA A 5 -45.13 56.39 23.13
CA ALA A 5 -44.00 55.61 22.63
C ALA A 5 -44.01 54.21 23.27
N LEU A 6 -44.21 53.17 22.45
CA LEU A 6 -44.06 51.77 22.85
C LEU A 6 -42.58 51.37 22.77
N ILE A 7 -41.96 51.08 23.92
CA ILE A 7 -40.62 50.48 23.99
C ILE A 7 -40.77 48.97 23.89
N ILE A 8 -40.34 48.38 22.76
CA ILE A 8 -40.26 46.94 22.57
C ILE A 8 -38.93 46.46 23.14
N ALA A 9 -38.97 45.72 24.25
CA ALA A 9 -37.79 45.05 24.81
C ALA A 9 -37.45 43.81 23.96
N VAL A 10 -36.33 43.86 23.25
CA VAL A 10 -35.80 42.72 22.48
C VAL A 10 -35.11 41.75 23.44
N LEU A 11 -35.74 40.61 23.70
CA LEU A 11 -35.13 39.48 24.40
C LEU A 11 -34.13 38.80 23.45
N VAL A 12 -32.83 38.95 23.74
CA VAL A 12 -31.77 38.20 23.04
C VAL A 12 -31.78 36.76 23.54
N PRO A 13 -31.96 35.75 22.67
CA PRO A 13 -31.87 34.35 23.10
C PRO A 13 -30.44 34.04 23.53
N ALA A 14 -30.29 33.48 24.74
CA ALA A 14 -29.01 32.99 25.23
C ALA A 14 -28.52 31.88 24.29
N ARG A 15 -27.29 32.02 23.77
CA ARG A 15 -26.63 30.95 23.02
C ARG A 15 -26.47 29.73 23.93
N PRO A 16 -26.83 28.51 23.49
CA PRO A 16 -26.48 27.30 24.23
C PRO A 16 -24.95 27.24 24.38
N ALA A 17 -24.49 26.88 25.57
CA ALA A 17 -23.08 26.64 25.84
C ALA A 17 -22.56 25.57 24.86
N ALA A 18 -21.41 25.83 24.25
CA ALA A 18 -20.72 24.83 23.44
C ALA A 18 -20.50 23.58 24.31
N ALA A 19 -21.02 22.44 23.85
CA ALA A 19 -20.68 21.15 24.44
C ALA A 19 -19.16 20.99 24.38
N GLY A 20 -18.52 20.82 25.53
CA GLY A 20 -17.08 20.61 25.59
C GLY A 20 -16.68 19.39 24.76
N THR A 21 -15.51 19.45 24.12
CA THR A 21 -14.96 18.34 23.36
C THR A 21 -14.91 17.10 24.27
N PRO A 22 -15.53 15.97 23.88
CA PRO A 22 -15.52 14.77 24.70
C PRO A 22 -14.07 14.33 24.98
N SER A 23 -13.82 13.84 26.19
CA SER A 23 -12.50 13.29 26.52
C SER A 23 -12.22 12.06 25.63
N PRO A 24 -10.95 11.73 25.31
CA PRO A 24 -10.62 10.55 24.53
C PRO A 24 -11.20 9.24 25.11
N ALA A 25 -11.43 9.19 26.42
CA ALA A 25 -11.99 8.05 27.14
C ALA A 25 -13.52 7.87 26.96
N SER A 26 -14.24 8.91 26.54
CA SER A 26 -15.69 8.86 26.30
C SER A 26 -16.07 8.47 24.87
N CYS A 27 -15.10 8.31 23.98
CA CYS A 27 -15.34 7.97 22.59
C CYS A 27 -15.52 6.46 22.40
N GLN A 28 -16.58 6.07 21.67
CA GLN A 28 -16.77 4.69 21.28
C GLN A 28 -15.71 4.31 20.23
N ARG A 29 -14.84 3.35 20.59
CA ARG A 29 -13.71 2.88 19.76
C ARG A 29 -13.92 1.50 19.15
N ARG A 30 -15.07 0.89 19.39
CA ARG A 30 -15.43 -0.42 18.84
C ARG A 30 -16.86 -0.43 18.34
N CYS A 31 -17.07 -1.11 17.22
CA CYS A 31 -18.38 -1.40 16.65
C CYS A 31 -18.39 -2.86 16.21
N GLY A 32 -19.07 -3.71 16.98
CA GLY A 32 -18.92 -5.16 16.86
C GLY A 32 -17.47 -5.58 17.06
N ASP A 33 -16.93 -6.32 16.10
CA ASP A 33 -15.56 -6.82 16.14
C ASP A 33 -14.52 -5.79 15.67
N MET A 34 -14.95 -4.72 15.00
CA MET A 34 -14.08 -3.70 14.43
C MET A 34 -13.57 -2.74 15.50
N GLU A 35 -12.25 -2.55 15.53
CA GLU A 35 -11.60 -1.49 16.30
C GLU A 35 -11.42 -0.24 15.43
N ILE A 36 -11.72 0.93 15.98
CA ILE A 36 -11.77 2.21 15.24
C ILE A 36 -10.68 3.14 15.79
N PRO A 37 -9.50 3.16 15.15
CA PRO A 37 -8.40 3.98 15.59
C PRO A 37 -8.58 5.45 15.16
N TYR A 38 -8.09 6.39 15.96
CA TYR A 38 -7.98 7.79 15.53
C TYR A 38 -7.07 7.88 14.29
N PRO A 39 -7.37 8.65 13.24
CA PRO A 39 -8.30 9.79 13.18
C PRO A 39 -9.78 9.43 13.01
N PHE A 40 -10.11 8.15 12.81
CA PHE A 40 -11.50 7.70 12.72
C PHE A 40 -12.17 7.62 14.08
N GLY A 41 -13.50 7.68 14.09
CA GLY A 41 -14.27 7.61 15.33
C GLY A 41 -15.78 7.68 15.14
N ILE A 42 -16.52 7.30 16.18
CA ILE A 42 -17.98 7.32 16.22
C ILE A 42 -18.45 8.49 17.08
N GLY A 43 -19.32 9.31 16.51
CA GLY A 43 -19.98 10.42 17.19
C GLY A 43 -19.18 11.74 17.16
N PRO A 44 -19.86 12.87 17.43
CA PRO A 44 -19.26 14.20 17.36
C PRO A 44 -18.04 14.36 18.28
N GLY A 45 -16.94 14.88 17.76
CA GLY A 45 -15.71 15.11 18.52
C GLY A 45 -14.85 13.86 18.78
N CYS A 46 -15.23 12.69 18.25
CA CYS A 46 -14.48 11.45 18.43
C CYS A 46 -13.61 11.04 17.23
N TYR A 47 -13.77 11.75 16.12
CA TYR A 47 -12.95 11.64 14.91
C TYR A 47 -12.32 12.99 14.57
N HIS A 48 -11.38 13.01 13.64
CA HIS A 48 -10.83 14.24 13.11
C HIS A 48 -11.84 14.92 12.20
N ASP A 49 -12.40 16.04 12.67
CA ASP A 49 -13.25 16.91 11.85
C ASP A 49 -12.37 17.82 11.01
N THR A 50 -12.39 17.64 9.69
CA THR A 50 -11.66 18.51 8.76
C THR A 50 -12.40 19.82 8.48
N GLY A 51 -13.61 20.00 9.02
CA GLY A 51 -14.57 20.98 8.51
C GLY A 51 -15.02 20.59 7.10
N GLU A 52 -15.91 21.41 6.52
CA GLU A 52 -16.37 21.28 5.12
C GLU A 52 -17.32 20.10 4.80
N GLY A 53 -17.84 19.40 5.81
CA GLY A 53 -18.79 18.29 5.58
C GLY A 53 -18.13 16.99 5.11
N ASP A 54 -16.81 16.87 5.26
CA ASP A 54 -16.06 15.66 4.96
C ASP A 54 -16.48 14.52 5.92
N ILE A 55 -16.92 13.40 5.33
CA ILE A 55 -17.41 12.23 6.06
C ILE A 55 -16.35 11.14 6.27
N THR A 56 -15.10 11.36 5.84
CA THR A 56 -14.05 10.32 5.76
C THR A 56 -13.81 9.65 7.11
N PHE A 57 -13.62 10.45 8.15
CA PHE A 57 -13.19 9.96 9.45
C PHE A 57 -14.36 9.66 10.40
N GLY A 58 -15.55 10.15 10.08
CA GLY A 58 -16.75 9.97 10.88
C GLY A 58 -17.49 8.69 10.54
N PHE A 59 -17.67 7.82 11.53
CA PHE A 59 -18.45 6.59 11.39
C PHE A 59 -19.70 6.59 12.26
N THR A 60 -20.68 5.79 11.82
CA THR A 60 -21.88 5.43 12.59
C THR A 60 -21.84 3.93 12.90
N CYS A 61 -22.28 3.52 14.08
CA CYS A 61 -22.37 2.13 14.47
C CYS A 61 -23.83 1.70 14.60
N ASN A 62 -24.31 0.90 13.65
CA ASN A 62 -25.70 0.47 13.57
C ASN A 62 -25.85 -0.99 14.00
N LEU A 63 -26.85 -1.28 14.84
CA LEU A 63 -27.28 -2.65 15.15
C LEU A 63 -28.25 -3.13 14.07
N THR A 64 -27.91 -4.24 13.41
CA THR A 64 -28.73 -4.85 12.38
C THR A 64 -29.81 -5.76 12.97
N ALA A 65 -30.78 -6.17 12.15
CA ALA A 65 -31.90 -7.02 12.58
C ALA A 65 -31.45 -8.42 13.05
N ASP A 66 -30.34 -8.93 12.51
CA ASP A 66 -29.68 -10.18 12.92
C ASP A 66 -28.83 -10.05 14.20
N GLY A 67 -28.78 -8.84 14.80
CA GLY A 67 -28.07 -8.58 16.04
C GLY A 67 -26.57 -8.34 15.88
N THR A 68 -26.11 -8.10 14.65
CA THR A 68 -24.71 -7.75 14.36
C THR A 68 -24.52 -6.24 14.27
N TYR A 69 -23.29 -5.77 14.43
CA TYR A 69 -22.98 -4.34 14.38
C TYR A 69 -22.26 -4.01 13.07
N GLN A 70 -22.68 -2.93 12.41
CA GLN A 70 -22.09 -2.42 11.18
C GLN A 70 -21.53 -1.01 11.38
N THR A 71 -20.28 -0.83 10.97
CA THR A 71 -19.63 0.47 10.89
C THR A 71 -19.92 1.10 9.54
N ILE A 72 -20.57 2.25 9.52
CA ILE A 72 -20.97 2.95 8.29
C ILE A 72 -20.24 4.29 8.19
N SER A 73 -19.62 4.56 7.04
CA SER A 73 -19.15 5.89 6.65
C SER A 73 -20.19 6.53 5.73
N GLY A 74 -20.56 7.78 6.02
CA GLY A 74 -21.68 8.45 5.36
C GLY A 74 -23.00 7.69 5.57
N GLU A 75 -23.74 7.46 4.48
CA GLU A 75 -25.04 6.80 4.53
C GLU A 75 -25.03 5.34 4.07
N VAL A 76 -24.03 4.92 3.29
CA VAL A 76 -24.10 3.68 2.51
C VAL A 76 -22.84 2.81 2.57
N VAL A 77 -21.70 3.33 3.02
CA VAL A 77 -20.43 2.60 2.93
C VAL A 77 -20.17 1.82 4.21
N GLU A 78 -20.37 0.50 4.15
CA GLU A 78 -20.06 -0.43 5.24
C GLU A 78 -18.54 -0.69 5.33
N VAL A 79 -17.89 -0.11 6.34
CA VAL A 79 -16.46 -0.27 6.62
C VAL A 79 -16.25 -1.50 7.52
N ILE A 80 -15.32 -2.38 7.14
CA ILE A 80 -15.04 -3.62 7.87
C ILE A 80 -13.65 -3.64 8.53
N ASP A 81 -12.71 -2.83 8.06
CA ASP A 81 -11.35 -2.74 8.61
C ASP A 81 -10.69 -1.41 8.24
N VAL A 82 -9.79 -0.91 9.10
CA VAL A 82 -9.00 0.30 8.86
C VAL A 82 -7.55 0.07 9.31
N SER A 83 -6.62 0.33 8.41
CA SER A 83 -5.18 0.23 8.65
C SER A 83 -4.52 1.60 8.56
N LEU A 84 -4.09 2.13 9.71
CA LEU A 84 -3.33 3.39 9.78
C LEU A 84 -2.03 3.33 9.00
N ARG A 85 -1.24 2.28 9.25
CA ARG A 85 0.10 2.11 8.67
C ARG A 85 0.10 2.03 7.14
N ARG A 86 -0.98 1.49 6.56
CA ARG A 86 -1.14 1.39 5.10
C ARG A 86 -1.91 2.56 4.51
N GLY A 87 -2.56 3.39 5.32
CA GLY A 87 -3.50 4.39 4.83
C GLY A 87 -4.67 3.76 4.06
N GLN A 88 -5.16 2.61 4.52
CA GLN A 88 -6.20 1.84 3.84
C GLN A 88 -7.42 1.60 4.72
N ALA A 89 -8.59 1.52 4.11
CA ALA A 89 -9.83 1.03 4.71
C ALA A 89 -10.42 -0.06 3.81
N ARG A 90 -11.02 -1.09 4.39
CA ARG A 90 -11.77 -2.10 3.64
C ARG A 90 -13.24 -1.87 3.82
N ILE A 91 -14.00 -1.99 2.74
CA ILE A 91 -15.45 -1.88 2.73
C ILE A 91 -16.10 -3.16 2.21
N ARG A 92 -17.35 -3.41 2.58
CA ARG A 92 -18.18 -4.41 1.90
C ARG A 92 -18.77 -3.84 0.62
N ASN A 93 -18.38 -4.41 -0.51
CA ASN A 93 -18.91 -4.06 -1.83
C ASN A 93 -19.83 -5.17 -2.37
N GLY A 94 -20.89 -4.78 -3.07
CA GLY A 94 -21.87 -5.72 -3.63
C GLY A 94 -21.44 -6.34 -4.95
N ILE A 95 -21.77 -7.62 -5.15
CA ILE A 95 -21.64 -8.31 -6.43
C ILE A 95 -22.85 -7.96 -7.31
N VAL A 96 -22.62 -7.53 -8.56
CA VAL A 96 -23.69 -7.21 -9.51
C VAL A 96 -23.99 -8.43 -10.37
N PRO A 97 -25.20 -9.04 -10.26
CA PRO A 97 -25.60 -10.16 -11.08
C PRO A 97 -26.20 -9.73 -12.42
N TRP A 98 -25.97 -10.54 -13.46
CA TRP A 98 -26.58 -10.43 -14.78
C TRP A 98 -27.10 -11.81 -15.18
N CYS A 99 -28.40 -12.03 -14.94
CA CYS A 99 -29.03 -13.34 -14.99
C CYS A 99 -30.08 -13.42 -16.09
N TYR A 100 -30.13 -14.54 -16.82
CA TYR A 100 -31.25 -14.80 -17.74
C TYR A 100 -32.38 -15.51 -17.01
N ASP A 101 -33.61 -15.00 -17.14
CA ASP A 101 -34.80 -15.68 -16.69
C ASP A 101 -35.50 -16.41 -17.86
N ARG A 102 -35.67 -17.72 -17.69
CA ARG A 102 -36.33 -18.58 -18.67
C ARG A 102 -37.84 -18.35 -18.74
N ALA A 103 -38.46 -17.91 -17.64
CA ALA A 103 -39.90 -17.68 -17.59
C ALA A 103 -40.29 -16.45 -18.40
N SER A 104 -39.65 -15.31 -18.14
CA SER A 104 -39.82 -14.07 -18.91
C SER A 104 -39.13 -14.09 -20.28
N ARG A 105 -38.17 -14.99 -20.48
CA ARG A 105 -37.30 -15.08 -21.67
C ARG A 105 -36.44 -13.84 -21.91
N SER A 106 -36.16 -13.07 -20.85
CA SER A 106 -35.31 -11.89 -20.87
C SER A 106 -34.20 -11.98 -19.84
N MET A 107 -33.25 -11.06 -19.90
CA MET A 107 -32.36 -10.82 -18.78
C MET A 107 -33.14 -10.16 -17.65
N ASP A 108 -32.77 -10.47 -16.41
CA ASP A 108 -33.25 -9.78 -15.22
C ASP A 108 -32.83 -8.31 -15.31
N ASP A 109 -33.67 -7.39 -14.80
CA ASP A 109 -33.34 -5.97 -14.79
C ASP A 109 -32.04 -5.73 -14.02
N GLU A 110 -31.12 -5.00 -14.65
CA GLU A 110 -29.82 -4.72 -14.06
C GLU A 110 -29.97 -3.69 -12.94
N THR A 111 -29.65 -4.09 -11.71
CA THR A 111 -29.35 -3.11 -10.66
C THR A 111 -28.01 -2.47 -11.01
N GLN A 112 -27.98 -1.15 -11.20
CA GLN A 112 -26.77 -0.41 -11.57
C GLN A 112 -26.22 0.38 -10.38
N PRO A 113 -25.69 -0.28 -9.33
CA PRO A 113 -25.19 0.42 -8.16
C PRO A 113 -24.00 1.29 -8.57
N TRP A 114 -24.04 2.53 -8.11
CA TRP A 114 -22.89 3.42 -8.12
C TRP A 114 -22.39 3.64 -6.71
N VAL A 115 -21.09 3.83 -6.59
CA VAL A 115 -20.44 4.26 -5.36
C VAL A 115 -19.86 5.64 -5.63
N ASP A 116 -20.20 6.60 -4.78
CA ASP A 116 -19.70 7.95 -4.81
C ASP A 116 -18.99 8.27 -3.49
N LEU A 117 -17.67 8.45 -3.57
CA LEU A 117 -16.81 8.80 -2.44
C LEU A 117 -16.34 10.26 -2.53
N SER A 118 -16.98 11.10 -3.37
CA SER A 118 -16.52 12.46 -3.65
C SER A 118 -16.55 13.39 -2.45
N ASP A 119 -17.45 13.14 -1.49
CA ASP A 119 -17.55 13.87 -0.22
C ASP A 119 -16.55 13.36 0.84
N SER A 120 -15.59 12.52 0.44
CA SER A 120 -14.55 11.96 1.31
C SER A 120 -13.15 12.05 0.68
N GLN A 121 -12.13 11.75 1.46
CA GLN A 121 -10.75 11.55 1.04
C GLN A 121 -10.46 10.09 0.66
N PHE A 122 -11.49 9.24 0.53
CA PHE A 122 -11.31 7.87 0.04
C PHE A 122 -11.12 7.83 -1.47
N ARG A 123 -10.24 6.93 -1.92
CA ARG A 123 -10.04 6.58 -3.33
C ARG A 123 -9.91 5.07 -3.47
N LEU A 124 -10.25 4.55 -4.64
CA LEU A 124 -10.03 3.13 -4.91
C LEU A 124 -8.53 2.82 -4.91
N SER A 125 -8.12 1.79 -4.15
CA SER A 125 -6.75 1.30 -4.18
C SER A 125 -6.47 0.56 -5.48
N VAL A 126 -5.59 1.10 -6.33
CA VAL A 126 -5.26 0.50 -7.64
C VAL A 126 -4.37 -0.73 -7.53
N GLU A 127 -3.61 -0.82 -6.44
CA GLU A 127 -2.67 -1.90 -6.18
C GLU A 127 -3.38 -3.14 -5.62
N GLU A 128 -4.34 -2.92 -4.72
CA GLU A 128 -5.01 -4.00 -3.98
C GLU A 128 -6.28 -4.50 -4.68
N ASN A 129 -6.90 -3.71 -5.57
CA ASN A 129 -8.16 -4.10 -6.21
C ASN A 129 -8.03 -4.50 -7.67
N ARG A 130 -8.97 -5.35 -8.09
CA ARG A 130 -9.23 -5.72 -9.49
C ARG A 130 -10.72 -5.61 -9.78
N PHE A 131 -11.03 -5.26 -11.02
CA PHE A 131 -12.37 -5.47 -11.56
C PHE A 131 -12.47 -6.90 -12.05
N VAL A 132 -13.44 -7.66 -11.55
CA VAL A 132 -13.59 -9.09 -11.81
C VAL A 132 -14.94 -9.35 -12.45
N VAL A 133 -14.94 -10.12 -13.54
CA VAL A 133 -16.12 -10.64 -14.20
C VAL A 133 -16.07 -12.16 -14.13
N VAL A 134 -17.09 -12.77 -13.55
CA VAL A 134 -17.27 -14.22 -13.47
C VAL A 134 -18.50 -14.61 -14.25
N GLY A 135 -18.39 -15.60 -15.12
CA GLY A 135 -19.51 -16.10 -15.90
C GLY A 135 -19.13 -16.38 -17.35
N CYS A 136 -20.14 -16.40 -18.21
CA CYS A 136 -20.00 -16.85 -19.59
C CYS A 136 -20.71 -15.92 -20.56
N ASN A 137 -20.13 -15.74 -21.75
CA ASN A 137 -20.65 -14.85 -22.77
C ASN A 137 -21.05 -13.50 -22.17
N SER A 138 -20.14 -12.88 -21.43
CA SER A 138 -20.43 -11.68 -20.66
C SER A 138 -19.29 -10.70 -20.74
N PHE A 139 -19.65 -9.46 -21.04
CA PHE A 139 -18.75 -8.32 -20.99
C PHE A 139 -19.33 -7.33 -19.99
N ALA A 140 -18.54 -6.99 -18.97
CA ALA A 140 -18.90 -5.96 -18.01
C ALA A 140 -17.78 -4.95 -17.91
N TYR A 141 -18.11 -3.76 -17.44
CA TYR A 141 -17.19 -2.66 -17.30
C TYR A 141 -17.57 -1.78 -16.13
N VAL A 142 -16.56 -1.10 -15.58
CA VAL A 142 -16.73 -0.01 -14.64
C VAL A 142 -16.41 1.31 -15.33
N ARG A 143 -17.16 2.34 -14.97
CA ARG A 143 -16.94 3.71 -15.44
C ARG A 143 -17.03 4.71 -14.30
N SER A 144 -16.35 5.84 -14.44
CA SER A 144 -16.59 7.00 -13.56
C SER A 144 -18.00 7.55 -13.74
N VAL A 145 -18.54 8.11 -12.66
CA VAL A 145 -19.77 8.91 -12.70
C VAL A 145 -19.44 10.31 -12.18
N ASN A 146 -19.97 11.36 -12.80
CA ASN A 146 -19.91 12.75 -12.29
C ASN A 146 -18.51 13.40 -12.14
N THR A 147 -17.43 12.86 -12.74
CA THR A 147 -16.06 13.38 -12.54
C THR A 147 -15.55 14.33 -13.63
N GLY A 148 -16.30 14.57 -14.71
CA GLY A 148 -15.85 15.38 -15.87
C GLY A 148 -14.67 14.79 -16.67
N LYS A 149 -14.10 13.67 -16.23
CA LYS A 149 -13.11 12.86 -16.93
C LYS A 149 -13.61 11.42 -16.97
N GLU A 150 -14.13 11.01 -18.12
CA GLU A 150 -14.65 9.66 -18.30
C GLU A 150 -13.50 8.65 -18.39
N TYR A 151 -13.54 7.64 -17.52
CA TYR A 151 -12.77 6.41 -17.73
C TYR A 151 -13.73 5.24 -17.88
N MET A 152 -13.26 4.21 -18.59
CA MET A 152 -13.92 2.92 -18.68
C MET A 152 -12.85 1.84 -18.63
N THR A 153 -13.03 0.85 -17.78
CA THR A 153 -12.24 -0.39 -17.80
C THR A 153 -13.20 -1.56 -17.68
N GLY A 154 -12.97 -2.59 -18.47
CA GLY A 154 -13.89 -3.72 -18.56
C GLY A 154 -13.18 -4.95 -19.06
N CYS A 155 -13.83 -6.09 -18.86
CA CYS A 155 -13.26 -7.36 -19.24
C CYS A 155 -14.36 -8.35 -19.64
N MET A 156 -13.97 -9.36 -20.44
CA MET A 156 -14.89 -10.32 -21.03
C MET A 156 -14.60 -11.71 -20.50
N ALA A 157 -15.65 -12.39 -20.04
CA ALA A 157 -15.61 -13.80 -19.66
C ALA A 157 -16.39 -14.64 -20.68
N THR A 158 -15.74 -15.68 -21.18
CA THR A 158 -16.26 -16.60 -22.19
C THR A 158 -16.18 -18.03 -21.72
N CYS A 159 -17.03 -18.89 -22.27
CA CYS A 159 -17.03 -20.31 -21.94
C CYS A 159 -17.33 -21.11 -23.20
N PRO A 160 -16.39 -21.94 -23.67
CA PRO A 160 -16.67 -22.90 -24.74
C PRO A 160 -17.61 -24.03 -24.27
N SER A 161 -17.43 -24.54 -23.04
CA SER A 161 -18.32 -25.52 -22.40
C SER A 161 -18.03 -25.62 -20.90
N ALA A 162 -18.90 -26.32 -20.17
CA ALA A 162 -18.76 -26.57 -18.74
C ALA A 162 -17.45 -27.24 -18.33
N GLY A 163 -17.05 -28.29 -19.08
CA GLY A 163 -15.89 -29.11 -18.77
C GLY A 163 -14.54 -28.51 -19.13
N GLN A 164 -14.51 -27.26 -19.62
CA GLN A 164 -13.28 -26.56 -20.02
C GLN A 164 -12.92 -25.41 -19.07
N LEU A 165 -13.66 -25.26 -17.97
CA LEU A 165 -13.29 -24.35 -16.90
C LEU A 165 -12.26 -25.00 -15.98
N GLU A 166 -11.32 -24.19 -15.50
CA GLU A 166 -10.25 -24.63 -14.59
C GLU A 166 -10.18 -23.69 -13.39
N ASN A 167 -10.10 -24.26 -12.18
CA ASN A 167 -9.96 -23.49 -10.95
C ASN A 167 -8.66 -22.68 -10.94
N GLY A 168 -8.70 -21.49 -10.33
CA GLY A 168 -7.56 -20.60 -10.17
C GLY A 168 -7.15 -19.82 -11.43
N SER A 169 -7.77 -20.08 -12.59
CA SER A 169 -7.51 -19.33 -13.83
C SER A 169 -8.54 -18.22 -14.03
N CYS A 170 -8.10 -16.97 -14.21
CA CYS A 170 -8.98 -15.82 -14.46
C CYS A 170 -8.48 -14.96 -15.62
N SER A 171 -8.31 -15.58 -16.79
CA SER A 171 -7.75 -14.92 -17.99
C SER A 171 -8.69 -14.97 -19.21
N GLY A 172 -10.00 -14.95 -18.98
CA GLY A 172 -11.05 -14.86 -19.98
C GLY A 172 -11.94 -16.10 -20.11
N MET A 173 -11.55 -17.25 -19.54
CA MET A 173 -12.36 -18.47 -19.52
C MET A 173 -13.08 -18.61 -18.19
N GLY A 174 -14.40 -18.41 -18.17
CA GLY A 174 -15.22 -18.42 -16.95
C GLY A 174 -14.99 -17.25 -15.98
N CYS A 175 -13.82 -16.61 -16.07
CA CYS A 175 -13.42 -15.47 -15.24
C CYS A 175 -12.47 -14.56 -16.01
N CYS A 176 -12.60 -13.26 -15.83
CA CYS A 176 -11.66 -12.27 -16.32
C CYS A 176 -11.45 -11.17 -15.27
N GLU A 177 -10.21 -10.67 -15.17
CA GLU A 177 -9.87 -9.55 -14.30
C GLU A 177 -9.24 -8.40 -15.09
N ALA A 178 -9.48 -7.17 -14.65
CA ALA A 178 -8.89 -5.97 -15.21
C ALA A 178 -8.34 -5.06 -14.11
N ALA A 179 -7.25 -4.36 -14.42
CA ALA A 179 -6.75 -3.28 -13.59
C ALA A 179 -7.67 -2.06 -13.68
N ILE A 180 -7.71 -1.28 -12.60
CA ILE A 180 -8.45 -0.01 -12.53
C ILE A 180 -7.49 1.18 -12.64
N PRO A 181 -7.89 2.29 -13.27
CA PRO A 181 -7.06 3.48 -13.34
C PRO A 181 -6.93 4.19 -11.98
N SER A 182 -5.90 5.01 -11.81
CA SER A 182 -5.64 5.78 -10.59
C SER A 182 -6.54 7.00 -10.45
N GLY A 183 -6.71 7.48 -9.21
CA GLY A 183 -7.44 8.72 -8.95
C GLY A 183 -8.96 8.60 -9.07
N ILE A 184 -9.50 7.40 -8.98
CA ILE A 184 -10.93 7.15 -8.98
C ILE A 184 -11.48 7.26 -7.55
N ASN A 185 -12.53 8.07 -7.39
CA ASN A 185 -13.36 8.15 -6.20
C ASN A 185 -14.83 7.80 -6.47
N THR A 186 -15.24 7.63 -7.73
CA THR A 186 -16.59 7.19 -8.10
C THR A 186 -16.55 6.09 -9.14
N TYR A 187 -17.48 5.15 -9.03
CA TYR A 187 -17.66 4.15 -10.08
C TYR A 187 -19.09 3.65 -10.16
N GLN A 188 -19.45 3.17 -11.34
CA GLN A 188 -20.64 2.37 -11.59
C GLN A 188 -20.23 1.11 -12.34
N THR A 189 -20.79 -0.02 -11.95
CA THR A 189 -20.59 -1.31 -12.62
C THR A 189 -21.76 -1.60 -13.56
N LEU A 190 -21.46 -1.98 -14.81
CA LEU A 190 -22.46 -2.28 -15.83
C LEU A 190 -22.07 -3.50 -16.67
N PHE A 191 -23.06 -4.19 -17.22
CA PHE A 191 -22.92 -5.18 -18.29
C PHE A 191 -23.27 -4.59 -19.66
N GLU A 192 -22.63 -5.08 -20.72
CA GLU A 192 -23.08 -4.80 -22.09
C GLU A 192 -24.23 -5.73 -22.47
N HIS A 193 -25.40 -5.15 -22.72
CA HIS A 193 -26.66 -5.87 -22.88
C HIS A 193 -26.70 -6.77 -24.13
N LYS A 194 -25.82 -6.54 -25.11
CA LYS A 194 -25.65 -7.46 -26.26
C LYS A 194 -25.14 -8.85 -25.85
N PHE A 195 -24.52 -8.97 -24.68
CA PHE A 195 -24.04 -10.23 -24.14
C PHE A 195 -25.05 -10.79 -23.14
N ASN A 196 -25.64 -11.94 -23.46
CA ASN A 196 -26.61 -12.61 -22.59
C ASN A 196 -26.35 -14.11 -22.50
N THR A 197 -26.91 -14.72 -21.46
CA THR A 197 -26.72 -16.15 -21.14
C THR A 197 -27.87 -17.03 -21.66
N SER A 198 -28.77 -16.51 -22.50
CA SER A 198 -29.97 -17.22 -22.99
C SER A 198 -29.67 -18.63 -23.55
N ASN A 199 -28.63 -18.75 -24.38
CA ASN A 199 -28.20 -19.99 -25.04
C ASN A 199 -27.47 -20.97 -24.11
N ILE A 200 -27.07 -20.56 -22.89
CA ILE A 200 -26.20 -21.35 -22.00
C ILE A 200 -26.78 -21.51 -20.58
N THR A 201 -28.04 -21.17 -20.38
CA THR A 201 -28.74 -21.29 -19.09
C THR A 201 -28.81 -22.70 -18.50
N GLY A 202 -28.55 -23.75 -19.29
CA GLY A 202 -28.44 -25.12 -18.78
C GLY A 202 -27.15 -25.39 -18.00
N PHE A 203 -26.20 -24.46 -18.08
CA PHE A 203 -24.87 -24.54 -17.47
C PHE A 203 -24.55 -23.31 -16.62
N SER A 204 -24.86 -22.12 -17.10
CA SER A 204 -24.62 -20.86 -16.41
C SER A 204 -25.79 -19.92 -16.68
N ARG A 205 -26.59 -19.65 -15.66
CA ARG A 205 -27.72 -18.71 -15.74
C ARG A 205 -27.25 -17.27 -15.60
N CYS A 206 -26.29 -17.04 -14.72
CA CYS A 206 -25.87 -15.72 -14.29
C CYS A 206 -24.39 -15.49 -14.53
N SER A 207 -24.07 -14.25 -14.85
CA SER A 207 -22.73 -13.70 -14.74
C SER A 207 -22.70 -12.65 -13.65
N TYR A 208 -21.51 -12.35 -13.15
CA TYR A 208 -21.28 -11.50 -12.01
C TYR A 208 -20.15 -10.52 -12.31
N ALA A 209 -20.31 -9.27 -11.92
CA ALA A 209 -19.30 -8.24 -12.04
C ALA A 209 -19.11 -7.54 -10.70
N VAL A 210 -17.86 -7.32 -10.31
CA VAL A 210 -17.56 -6.70 -9.02
C VAL A 210 -16.15 -6.08 -9.01
N LEU A 211 -15.99 -4.96 -8.30
CA LEU A 211 -14.69 -4.48 -7.85
C LEU A 211 -14.39 -5.10 -6.49
N MET A 212 -13.24 -5.73 -6.34
CA MET A 212 -12.88 -6.39 -5.08
C MET A 212 -11.36 -6.45 -4.84
N GLU A 213 -10.99 -6.69 -3.59
CA GLU A 213 -9.62 -6.96 -3.17
C GLU A 213 -9.10 -8.23 -3.86
N ALA A 214 -8.01 -8.09 -4.63
CA ALA A 214 -7.46 -9.17 -5.44
C ALA A 214 -7.03 -10.37 -4.59
N ALA A 215 -6.48 -10.11 -3.39
CA ALA A 215 -6.05 -11.15 -2.47
C ALA A 215 -7.21 -11.98 -1.90
N ALA A 216 -8.44 -11.46 -1.94
CA ALA A 216 -9.64 -12.16 -1.46
C ALA A 216 -10.31 -13.01 -2.55
N PHE A 217 -9.80 -12.99 -3.79
CA PHE A 217 -10.39 -13.69 -4.92
C PHE A 217 -9.53 -14.85 -5.41
N SER A 218 -10.14 -16.03 -5.53
CA SER A 218 -9.58 -17.16 -6.25
C SER A 218 -10.69 -17.85 -7.02
N PHE A 219 -10.57 -17.87 -8.35
CA PHE A 219 -11.64 -18.40 -9.19
C PHE A 219 -11.90 -19.88 -8.91
N GLN A 220 -13.17 -20.24 -8.75
CA GLN A 220 -13.65 -21.62 -8.71
C GLN A 220 -14.67 -21.83 -9.81
N THR A 221 -14.66 -22.99 -10.46
CA THR A 221 -15.62 -23.30 -11.52
C THR A 221 -17.07 -23.23 -11.02
N THR A 222 -17.30 -23.54 -9.74
CA THR A 222 -18.63 -23.47 -9.11
C THR A 222 -19.23 -22.07 -9.10
N TYR A 223 -18.39 -21.03 -9.16
CA TYR A 223 -18.84 -19.65 -9.30
C TYR A 223 -19.61 -19.40 -10.59
N VAL A 224 -19.36 -20.20 -11.63
CA VAL A 224 -20.08 -20.14 -12.91
C VAL A 224 -21.22 -21.16 -12.96
N THR A 225 -21.01 -22.37 -12.43
CA THR A 225 -21.92 -23.51 -12.66
C THR A 225 -23.09 -23.56 -11.69
N THR A 226 -22.88 -23.18 -10.43
CA THR A 226 -23.89 -23.31 -9.36
C THR A 226 -24.23 -21.96 -8.73
N GLY A 227 -23.49 -20.90 -9.06
CA GLY A 227 -23.70 -19.56 -8.49
C GLY A 227 -23.12 -19.40 -7.09
N ASP A 228 -22.25 -20.33 -6.67
CA ASP A 228 -21.60 -20.35 -5.35
C ASP A 228 -20.91 -19.03 -5.01
N PHE A 229 -20.51 -18.23 -6.00
CA PHE A 229 -19.84 -16.96 -5.77
C PHE A 229 -20.69 -16.00 -4.94
N VAL A 230 -21.99 -15.89 -5.24
CA VAL A 230 -22.90 -15.04 -4.48
C VAL A 230 -23.32 -15.74 -3.18
N GLU A 231 -23.57 -17.04 -3.21
CA GLU A 231 -24.02 -17.79 -2.03
C GLU A 231 -22.96 -17.81 -0.92
N SER A 232 -21.73 -18.19 -1.25
CA SER A 232 -20.62 -18.29 -0.27
C SER A 232 -20.17 -16.94 0.30
N THR A 233 -20.43 -15.84 -0.40
CA THR A 233 -20.07 -14.48 0.02
C THR A 233 -21.24 -13.71 0.61
N GLY A 234 -22.47 -14.25 0.55
CA GLY A 234 -23.68 -13.49 0.84
C GLY A 234 -23.87 -12.29 -0.09
N GLY A 235 -23.35 -12.37 -1.32
CA GLY A 235 -23.43 -11.33 -2.35
C GLY A 235 -22.55 -10.11 -2.11
N LYS A 236 -21.64 -10.14 -1.13
CA LYS A 236 -20.75 -9.01 -0.81
C LYS A 236 -19.30 -9.46 -0.64
N VAL A 237 -18.36 -8.67 -1.10
CA VAL A 237 -16.92 -8.95 -1.08
C VAL A 237 -16.13 -7.73 -0.59
N PRO A 238 -14.91 -7.92 -0.03
CA PRO A 238 -14.08 -6.80 0.40
C PRO A 238 -13.59 -5.97 -0.79
N LEU A 239 -13.58 -4.65 -0.62
CA LEU A 239 -12.97 -3.68 -1.53
C LEU A 239 -12.06 -2.75 -0.72
N VAL A 240 -10.85 -2.47 -1.21
CA VAL A 240 -9.86 -1.64 -0.51
C VAL A 240 -9.92 -0.19 -0.98
N LEU A 241 -10.03 0.74 -0.04
CA LEU A 241 -9.92 2.17 -0.28
C LEU A 241 -8.61 2.67 0.30
N ASP A 242 -7.89 3.50 -0.44
CA ASP A 242 -6.83 4.34 0.13
C ASP A 242 -7.49 5.59 0.71
N TRP A 243 -7.04 6.05 1.87
CA TRP A 243 -7.45 7.31 2.46
C TRP A 243 -6.25 8.20 2.71
N VAL A 244 -6.48 9.50 2.78
CA VAL A 244 -5.43 10.50 3.00
C VAL A 244 -5.93 11.59 3.94
N VAL A 245 -4.99 12.33 4.50
CA VAL A 245 -5.25 13.58 5.18
C VAL A 245 -5.11 14.75 4.19
N GLY A 246 -6.17 15.54 4.09
CA GLY A 246 -6.19 16.77 3.29
C GLY A 246 -5.83 16.56 1.83
N LYS A 247 -5.42 17.64 1.16
CA LYS A 247 -5.05 17.64 -0.27
C LYS A 247 -3.63 18.14 -0.52
N GLN A 248 -2.96 18.60 0.54
CA GLN A 248 -1.61 19.14 0.51
C GLN A 248 -0.55 18.04 0.53
N THR A 249 0.63 18.38 0.03
CA THR A 249 1.85 17.56 0.21
C THR A 249 2.38 17.68 1.63
N CYS A 250 3.25 16.76 2.04
CA CYS A 250 3.96 16.83 3.32
C CYS A 250 4.75 18.12 3.49
N ALA A 251 5.42 18.59 2.44
CA ALA A 251 6.20 19.83 2.48
C ALA A 251 5.34 21.07 2.76
N GLU A 252 4.08 21.05 2.32
CA GLU A 252 3.09 22.10 2.58
C GLU A 252 2.44 21.90 3.95
N ALA A 253 2.08 20.67 4.30
CA ALA A 253 1.43 20.32 5.57
C ALA A 253 2.27 20.71 6.78
N VAL A 254 3.58 20.40 6.75
CA VAL A 254 4.52 20.72 7.85
C VAL A 254 4.64 22.23 8.08
N ARG A 255 4.41 23.06 7.06
CA ARG A 255 4.44 24.53 7.20
C ARG A 255 3.18 25.07 7.87
N ASN A 256 2.07 24.34 7.81
CA ASN A 256 0.79 24.73 8.40
C ASN A 256 0.59 24.01 9.74
N THR A 257 1.11 24.61 10.82
CA THR A 257 1.13 24.00 12.15
C THR A 257 -0.25 23.74 12.75
N THR A 258 -1.29 24.44 12.32
CA THR A 258 -2.66 24.25 12.83
C THR A 258 -3.43 23.12 12.16
N GLY A 259 -3.05 22.74 10.93
CA GLY A 259 -3.70 21.67 10.16
C GLY A 259 -2.85 20.40 9.98
N TYR A 260 -1.66 20.36 10.58
CA TYR A 260 -0.76 19.20 10.50
C TYR A 260 -1.22 18.10 11.45
N MET A 261 -1.48 16.90 10.91
CA MET A 261 -2.10 15.80 11.67
C MET A 261 -1.13 14.79 12.29
N CYS A 262 0.16 14.82 11.92
CA CYS A 262 1.13 13.89 12.50
C CYS A 262 1.52 14.40 13.89
N ALA A 263 0.76 13.96 14.90
CA ALA A 263 0.81 14.50 16.25
C ALA A 263 1.90 13.85 17.12
N SER A 264 2.33 12.64 16.79
CA SER A 264 3.38 11.97 17.57
C SER A 264 4.77 12.50 17.22
N SER A 265 5.60 12.70 18.24
CA SER A 265 7.00 13.12 18.09
C SER A 265 7.87 12.12 17.32
N ASN A 266 7.52 10.82 17.40
CA ASN A 266 8.17 9.74 16.66
C ASN A 266 7.36 9.32 15.43
N SER A 267 6.78 10.30 14.73
CA SER A 267 6.08 10.08 13.46
C SER A 267 6.68 10.92 12.34
N GLU A 268 6.48 10.45 11.11
CA GLU A 268 6.88 11.10 9.88
C GLU A 268 5.68 11.26 8.93
N CYS A 269 5.71 12.34 8.15
CA CYS A 269 4.75 12.58 7.09
C CYS A 269 5.17 11.82 5.83
N VAL A 270 4.21 11.16 5.19
CA VAL A 270 4.40 10.43 3.94
C VAL A 270 3.41 10.93 2.90
N ASP A 271 3.89 11.41 1.75
CA ASP A 271 3.04 11.83 0.65
C ASP A 271 2.24 10.64 0.10
N SER A 272 0.98 10.87 -0.25
CA SER A 272 0.14 9.85 -0.88
C SER A 272 0.69 9.46 -2.25
N THR A 273 0.67 8.17 -2.53
CA THR A 273 0.98 7.61 -3.86
C THR A 273 -0.23 7.59 -4.79
N ASN A 274 -1.44 7.74 -4.24
CA ASN A 274 -2.71 7.70 -4.97
C ASN A 274 -3.45 9.05 -4.86
N GLY A 275 -2.94 10.05 -5.59
CA GLY A 275 -3.52 11.39 -5.66
C GLY A 275 -3.04 12.33 -4.53
N PRO A 276 -3.60 13.55 -4.44
CA PRO A 276 -3.19 14.56 -3.47
C PRO A 276 -3.55 14.16 -2.02
N GLY A 277 -2.78 14.67 -1.06
CA GLY A 277 -2.91 14.38 0.38
C GLY A 277 -1.69 13.64 0.94
N TYR A 278 -1.69 13.43 2.25
CA TYR A 278 -0.59 12.77 2.95
C TYR A 278 -1.09 11.82 4.05
N LEU A 279 -0.18 10.99 4.56
CA LEU A 279 -0.37 10.10 5.70
C LEU A 279 0.66 10.40 6.78
N CYS A 280 0.39 9.92 7.98
CA CYS A 280 1.34 9.93 9.08
C CYS A 280 1.71 8.49 9.39
N ASN A 281 2.99 8.19 9.46
CA ASN A 281 3.50 6.88 9.87
C ASN A 281 4.41 7.03 11.08
N CYS A 282 4.44 6.03 11.95
CA CYS A 282 5.47 5.98 12.97
C CYS A 282 6.84 5.84 12.33
N SER A 283 7.81 6.60 12.85
CA SER A 283 9.19 6.54 12.44
C SER A 283 9.74 5.12 12.61
N ARG A 284 10.78 4.78 11.86
CA ARG A 284 11.44 3.48 11.96
C ARG A 284 11.83 3.16 13.41
N GLY A 285 11.46 1.97 13.87
CA GLY A 285 11.68 1.51 15.26
C GLY A 285 10.53 1.85 16.21
N TYR A 286 9.48 2.52 15.73
CA TYR A 286 8.29 2.86 16.50
C TYR A 286 7.03 2.24 15.90
N ASP A 287 6.03 2.00 16.73
CA ASP A 287 4.72 1.43 16.34
C ASP A 287 3.60 2.07 17.17
N GLY A 288 2.36 2.00 16.67
CA GLY A 288 1.20 2.61 17.32
C GLY A 288 0.47 3.62 16.43
N ASN A 289 -0.03 4.70 17.03
CA ASN A 289 -0.88 5.67 16.35
C ASN A 289 -0.17 7.02 16.13
N PRO A 290 0.26 7.35 14.90
CA PRO A 290 0.98 8.58 14.61
C PRO A 290 0.11 9.85 14.68
N TYR A 291 -1.22 9.71 14.69
CA TYR A 291 -2.19 10.80 14.77
C TYR A 291 -2.51 11.22 16.21
N VAL A 292 -1.94 10.53 17.20
CA VAL A 292 -2.13 10.82 18.63
C VAL A 292 -0.81 11.33 19.22
N PRO A 293 -0.82 12.38 20.07
CA PRO A 293 0.37 12.80 20.80
C PRO A 293 1.01 11.63 21.54
N ASP A 294 2.32 11.44 21.36
CA ASP A 294 3.06 10.29 21.88
C ASP A 294 2.47 8.92 21.52
N GLY A 295 1.67 8.82 20.45
CA GLY A 295 1.03 7.57 20.06
C GLY A 295 1.96 6.58 19.36
N CYS A 296 3.10 7.01 18.82
CA CYS A 296 4.16 6.14 18.34
C CYS A 296 5.12 5.79 19.48
N GLN A 297 5.05 4.54 19.91
CA GLN A 297 5.83 3.99 21.01
C GLN A 297 7.01 3.18 20.49
N ASP A 298 8.11 3.23 21.24
CA ASP A 298 9.31 2.48 20.92
C ASP A 298 9.02 0.97 20.90
N VAL A 299 9.50 0.30 19.85
CA VAL A 299 9.33 -1.13 19.69
C VAL A 299 10.45 -1.83 20.42
N ASN A 300 10.12 -2.56 21.48
CA ASN A 300 11.12 -3.41 22.13
C ASN A 300 11.41 -4.66 21.30
N GLU A 301 12.40 -4.62 20.39
CA GLU A 301 12.71 -5.78 19.55
C GLU A 301 13.26 -6.97 20.32
N CYS A 302 13.76 -6.76 21.55
CA CYS A 302 14.23 -7.83 22.42
C CYS A 302 13.09 -8.70 22.97
N GLU A 303 11.89 -8.13 23.12
CA GLU A 303 10.71 -8.81 23.65
C GLU A 303 9.64 -9.10 22.60
N ALA A 304 9.65 -8.35 21.49
CA ALA A 304 8.65 -8.48 20.45
C ALA A 304 8.75 -9.83 19.73
N THR A 305 7.66 -10.59 19.76
CA THR A 305 7.56 -11.93 19.16
C THR A 305 7.84 -11.96 17.66
N ARG A 306 7.59 -10.83 16.97
CA ARG A 306 7.86 -10.68 15.52
C ARG A 306 9.37 -10.67 15.19
N PHE A 307 10.23 -10.33 16.15
CA PHE A 307 11.69 -10.35 15.99
C PHE A 307 12.24 -11.54 16.76
N LYS A 308 12.00 -12.75 16.24
CA LYS A 308 12.52 -13.95 16.88
C LYS A 308 14.05 -13.98 16.75
N TYR A 309 14.75 -13.72 17.86
CA TYR A 309 16.22 -13.63 17.98
C TYR A 309 16.83 -12.40 17.28
N PRO A 310 16.59 -11.18 17.79
CA PRO A 310 17.18 -9.96 17.23
C PRO A 310 18.72 -9.98 17.31
N CYS A 311 19.28 -10.71 18.28
CA CYS A 311 20.71 -10.99 18.40
C CYS A 311 20.99 -12.48 18.20
N SER A 312 22.11 -12.80 17.53
CA SER A 312 22.56 -14.18 17.34
C SER A 312 23.00 -14.86 18.63
N VAL A 313 23.39 -14.08 19.65
CA VAL A 313 23.68 -14.60 20.99
C VAL A 313 22.46 -14.39 21.89
N PRO A 314 21.92 -15.45 22.53
CA PRO A 314 20.81 -15.30 23.46
C PRO A 314 21.18 -14.41 24.66
N GLY A 315 20.26 -13.55 25.09
CA GLY A 315 20.43 -12.69 26.28
C GLY A 315 21.35 -11.49 26.08
N THR A 316 21.79 -11.18 24.86
CA THR A 316 22.65 -10.02 24.56
C THR A 316 21.90 -8.81 24.02
N CYS A 317 20.59 -8.92 23.86
CA CYS A 317 19.77 -7.85 23.31
C CYS A 317 19.51 -6.78 24.38
N VAL A 318 19.78 -5.53 24.03
CA VAL A 318 19.49 -4.35 24.83
C VAL A 318 18.62 -3.44 23.99
N ASN A 319 17.40 -3.19 24.44
CA ASN A 319 16.49 -2.28 23.74
C ASN A 319 17.00 -0.83 23.83
N THR A 320 16.81 -0.07 22.76
CA THR A 320 17.18 1.35 22.66
C THR A 320 16.07 2.12 21.94
N ALA A 321 15.97 3.43 22.16
CA ALA A 321 14.95 4.21 21.45
C ALA A 321 15.17 4.16 19.92
N GLY A 322 14.21 3.59 19.19
CA GLY A 322 14.21 3.39 17.74
C GLY A 322 14.94 2.12 17.27
N GLY A 323 15.35 1.20 18.15
CA GLY A 323 15.98 -0.06 17.75
C GLY A 323 16.63 -0.82 18.91
N PHE A 324 17.63 -1.66 18.61
CA PHE A 324 18.29 -2.47 19.65
C PHE A 324 19.81 -2.59 19.44
N LEU A 325 20.52 -2.81 20.55
CA LEU A 325 21.95 -3.11 20.59
C LEU A 325 22.18 -4.57 20.99
N CYS A 326 23.06 -5.26 20.27
CA CYS A 326 23.56 -6.57 20.70
C CYS A 326 24.95 -6.41 21.34
N SER A 327 25.06 -6.69 22.64
CA SER A 327 26.32 -6.58 23.39
C SER A 327 26.78 -7.94 23.91
N CYS A 328 28.03 -8.31 23.61
CA CYS A 328 28.59 -9.57 24.09
C CYS A 328 28.57 -9.62 25.64
N PRO A 329 28.25 -10.77 26.26
CA PRO A 329 28.19 -10.91 27.71
C PRO A 329 29.50 -10.55 28.40
N ASP A 330 29.44 -10.29 29.69
CA ASP A 330 30.63 -9.98 30.49
C ASP A 330 31.76 -10.99 30.26
N LYS A 331 32.98 -10.46 30.16
CA LYS A 331 34.22 -11.21 29.90
C LYS A 331 34.31 -11.84 28.50
N THR A 332 33.40 -11.51 27.59
CA THR A 332 33.54 -11.83 26.16
C THR A 332 33.79 -10.58 25.32
N THR A 333 34.31 -10.76 24.10
CA THR A 333 34.57 -9.73 23.09
C THR A 333 34.24 -10.28 21.72
N GLY A 334 33.72 -9.45 20.83
CA GLY A 334 33.33 -9.86 19.48
C GLY A 334 32.09 -9.11 19.01
N ASN A 335 31.30 -9.75 18.14
CA ASN A 335 30.08 -9.19 17.59
C ASN A 335 28.87 -10.08 17.91
N ALA A 336 28.03 -9.64 18.86
CA ALA A 336 26.82 -10.35 19.27
C ALA A 336 25.74 -10.41 18.17
N TYR A 337 25.78 -9.52 17.18
CA TYR A 337 24.91 -9.62 16.00
C TYR A 337 25.24 -10.85 15.15
N ASN A 338 26.53 -11.24 15.08
CA ASN A 338 27.01 -12.34 14.24
C ASN A 338 27.32 -13.62 15.03
N GLY A 339 27.11 -13.61 16.35
CA GLY A 339 27.39 -14.78 17.21
C GLY A 339 28.86 -14.97 17.57
N THR A 340 29.73 -13.98 17.33
CA THR A 340 31.19 -14.13 17.48
C THR A 340 31.73 -13.69 18.84
N CYS A 341 30.94 -13.82 19.91
CA CYS A 341 31.38 -13.45 21.25
C CYS A 341 32.35 -14.51 21.80
N GLU A 342 33.63 -14.16 21.89
CA GLU A 342 34.70 -15.03 22.39
C GLU A 342 35.17 -14.57 23.78
N ALA A 343 35.59 -15.51 24.63
CA ALA A 343 36.15 -15.17 25.93
C ALA A 343 37.39 -14.26 25.78
N LYS A 344 37.46 -13.19 26.58
CA LYS A 344 38.66 -12.35 26.70
C LYS A 344 39.81 -13.25 27.15
N LYS A 345 40.79 -13.51 26.27
CA LYS A 345 42.03 -14.18 26.66
C LYS A 345 42.73 -13.29 27.67
N SER A 346 42.72 -13.68 28.95
CA SER A 346 43.50 -13.00 29.96
C SER A 346 44.98 -13.12 29.57
N GLN A 347 45.67 -11.99 29.45
CA GLN A 347 47.12 -12.00 29.61
C GLN A 347 47.42 -12.22 31.10
N LEU A 348 47.15 -13.42 31.62
CA LEU A 348 47.83 -13.87 32.81
C LEU A 348 49.30 -14.00 32.40
N GLY A 349 50.10 -13.00 32.78
CA GLY A 349 51.54 -13.01 32.56
C GLY A 349 52.11 -14.32 33.09
N VAL A 350 52.57 -15.18 32.18
CA VAL A 350 53.42 -16.31 32.52
C VAL A 350 54.71 -15.71 33.06
N ARG A 351 54.81 -15.53 34.39
CA ARG A 351 56.10 -15.37 35.05
C ARG A 351 56.79 -16.72 35.04
N MET A 352 57.54 -17.00 33.98
CA MET A 352 58.52 -18.08 33.99
C MET A 352 59.55 -17.74 35.07
N ALA A 353 59.50 -18.47 36.19
CA ALA A 353 60.53 -18.40 37.20
C ALA A 353 61.81 -19.06 36.64
N VAL A 354 62.76 -18.25 36.17
CA VAL A 354 64.13 -18.73 35.93
C VAL A 354 64.81 -18.83 37.29
N GLY A 355 64.95 -20.06 37.78
CA GLY A 355 65.67 -20.37 39.01
C GLY A 355 67.13 -19.92 38.92
N SER A 356 67.52 -19.08 39.87
CA SER A 356 68.87 -18.56 40.06
C SER A 356 69.82 -19.65 40.56
N LYS A 357 70.88 -19.93 39.79
CA LYS A 357 72.15 -20.38 40.37
C LYS A 357 73.13 -19.21 40.32
N SER A 358 73.41 -18.69 41.51
CA SER A 358 74.40 -17.64 41.74
C SER A 358 75.81 -18.17 41.48
N VAL A 359 76.52 -17.57 40.52
CA VAL A 359 77.98 -17.59 40.48
C VAL A 359 78.43 -16.15 40.78
N LYS A 360 79.11 -15.97 41.90
CA LYS A 360 79.74 -14.71 42.29
C LYS A 360 80.96 -14.47 41.40
N TYR A 361 81.05 -13.30 40.78
CA TYR A 361 82.33 -12.62 40.59
C TYR A 361 82.17 -11.10 40.77
N SER A 362 83.11 -10.56 41.52
CA SER A 362 83.27 -9.15 41.90
C SER A 362 83.91 -8.38 40.75
N SER A 363 83.38 -7.19 40.41
CA SER A 363 84.14 -5.93 40.45
C SER A 363 83.44 -4.75 39.74
N ARG A 364 83.39 -3.62 40.47
CA ARG A 364 83.46 -2.20 40.07
C ARG A 364 82.45 -1.58 39.08
N SER A 365 81.74 -0.56 39.59
CA SER A 365 81.15 0.58 38.87
C SER A 365 82.21 1.40 38.10
N PRO A 366 81.86 2.22 37.09
CA PRO A 366 81.16 3.49 37.33
C PRO A 366 80.15 3.98 36.25
N LEU A 367 79.23 4.83 36.73
CA LEU A 367 78.62 6.03 36.13
C LEU A 367 78.66 6.26 34.60
N THR A 368 77.50 6.53 34.00
CA THR A 368 77.19 7.79 33.27
C THR A 368 75.70 7.87 32.85
N SER A 369 75.09 9.04 33.07
CA SER A 369 73.83 9.53 32.45
C SER A 369 74.20 10.23 31.13
N PRO A 370 73.29 10.41 30.15
CA PRO A 370 72.39 11.56 30.18
C PRO A 370 70.96 11.38 29.61
N ARG A 371 70.08 12.07 30.32
CA ARG A 371 68.82 12.77 30.02
C ARG A 371 68.51 13.33 28.60
N VAL A 372 67.17 13.42 28.38
CA VAL A 372 66.32 14.45 27.71
C VAL A 372 65.88 14.22 26.26
N GLY A 373 64.56 14.34 26.05
CA GLY A 373 63.94 14.76 24.79
C GLY A 373 62.43 14.59 24.76
N ALA A 374 61.67 15.59 25.22
CA ALA A 374 60.20 15.69 25.07
C ALA A 374 59.85 16.53 23.84
N ILE A 375 58.83 16.14 23.06
CA ILE A 375 58.12 16.98 22.08
C ILE A 375 56.61 16.69 22.17
N VAL A 376 55.83 17.77 22.03
CA VAL A 376 54.39 17.96 22.29
C VAL A 376 53.59 18.00 20.97
N ALA A 377 52.26 17.80 21.09
CA ALA A 377 51.15 18.07 20.16
C ALA A 377 50.90 17.04 19.03
N GLY A 378 49.68 16.71 18.61
CA GLY A 378 48.33 17.14 18.99
C GLY A 378 47.31 16.53 18.01
N ASP A 379 46.10 16.29 18.54
CA ASP A 379 44.77 16.30 17.90
C ASP A 379 44.20 15.22 16.94
N GLN A 380 42.88 15.08 17.14
CA GLN A 380 41.79 14.56 16.31
C GLN A 380 41.47 13.05 16.27
N LYS A 381 40.50 12.68 17.12
CA LYS A 381 39.67 11.47 17.01
C LYS A 381 38.66 11.63 15.87
N THR A 382 38.72 10.76 14.87
CA THR A 382 37.66 10.48 13.91
C THR A 382 36.82 9.30 14.40
N VAL A 383 35.49 9.48 14.44
CA VAL A 383 34.51 8.42 14.68
C VAL A 383 34.07 7.87 13.31
N PRO A 384 34.11 6.55 13.05
CA PRO A 384 33.56 6.01 11.81
C PRO A 384 32.09 5.65 11.99
N HIS A 385 31.24 6.27 11.17
CA HIS A 385 29.89 5.78 10.85
C HIS A 385 29.99 4.42 10.17
N SER A 386 29.56 3.35 10.84
CA SER A 386 29.29 2.05 10.23
C SER A 386 27.82 1.96 9.82
N ARG A 387 27.61 1.83 8.50
CA ARG A 387 26.32 1.57 7.84
C ARG A 387 25.74 0.24 8.35
N CYS A 388 24.50 0.27 8.86
CA CYS A 388 23.69 -0.94 9.01
C CYS A 388 23.13 -1.39 7.65
N PRO A 389 23.08 -2.69 7.35
CA PRO A 389 22.47 -3.20 6.13
C PRO A 389 20.95 -3.04 6.16
N LEU A 390 20.39 -2.63 5.01
CA LEU A 390 18.97 -2.76 4.70
C LEU A 390 18.57 -4.23 4.70
N HIS A 391 17.57 -4.59 5.49
CA HIS A 391 16.69 -5.72 5.21
C HIS A 391 15.28 -5.38 5.69
N LEU A 392 14.41 -5.03 4.75
CA LEU A 392 12.98 -5.34 4.77
C LEU A 392 12.39 -5.01 3.41
N ALA A 393 12.30 -6.04 2.57
CA ALA A 393 11.34 -6.14 1.50
C ALA A 393 10.82 -7.58 1.58
N GLU A 394 9.78 -7.81 2.38
CA GLU A 394 9.01 -9.04 2.30
C GLU A 394 8.19 -9.00 1.02
N ARG A 395 8.69 -9.68 -0.02
CA ARG A 395 7.81 -10.30 -1.03
C ARG A 395 7.72 -11.77 -0.68
N HIS A 396 6.50 -12.25 -0.49
CA HIS A 396 6.19 -13.67 -0.47
C HIS A 396 6.70 -14.32 -1.76
N CYS A 397 7.75 -15.14 -1.66
CA CYS A 397 8.12 -16.10 -2.70
C CYS A 397 7.66 -17.49 -2.25
N VAL A 398 6.53 -17.93 -2.77
CA VAL A 398 6.10 -19.33 -2.74
C VAL A 398 7.06 -20.13 -3.63
N GLN A 399 7.75 -21.12 -3.06
CA GLN A 399 8.53 -22.09 -3.82
C GLN A 399 7.58 -22.93 -4.68
N ARG A 400 7.64 -22.76 -6.00
CA ARG A 400 7.30 -23.81 -6.97
C ARG A 400 8.59 -24.41 -7.49
N GLU A 401 8.82 -25.69 -7.18
CA GLU A 401 9.85 -26.49 -7.82
C GLU A 401 9.52 -26.71 -9.30
N THR A 402 10.51 -26.54 -10.19
CA THR A 402 10.74 -27.35 -11.41
C THR A 402 12.02 -26.88 -12.15
N PRO A 403 12.65 -27.72 -13.00
CA PRO A 403 14.11 -27.85 -13.02
C PRO A 403 14.86 -27.18 -14.17
N ARG A 404 16.11 -26.80 -13.86
CA ARG A 404 17.35 -26.76 -14.68
C ARG A 404 17.24 -26.34 -16.15
N ARG A 405 17.92 -25.23 -16.51
CA ARG A 405 18.84 -25.17 -17.67
C ARG A 405 19.84 -24.01 -17.54
N TYR A 406 21.12 -24.34 -17.73
CA TYR A 406 22.28 -23.45 -17.80
C TYR A 406 22.17 -22.43 -18.96
N ARG A 407 22.66 -21.19 -18.76
CA ARG A 407 23.66 -20.54 -19.67
C ARG A 407 24.19 -19.18 -19.16
N HIS A 408 25.52 -19.14 -19.08
CA HIS A 408 26.51 -18.06 -19.21
C HIS A 408 26.14 -16.56 -19.04
N CYS A 409 26.84 -15.93 -18.10
CA CYS A 409 27.14 -14.50 -18.06
C CYS A 409 27.98 -14.03 -19.26
N ARG A 410 27.65 -12.85 -19.80
CA ARG A 410 28.61 -12.02 -20.56
C ARG A 410 28.45 -10.55 -20.16
N LYS A 411 29.56 -9.95 -19.72
CA LYS A 411 29.73 -8.51 -19.43
C LYS A 411 29.74 -7.70 -20.73
N LEU A 412 29.01 -6.58 -20.75
CA LEU A 412 29.24 -5.35 -21.53
C LEU A 412 28.65 -4.25 -20.63
N GLY A 413 29.38 -3.24 -20.16
CA GLY A 413 30.24 -2.32 -20.89
C GLY A 413 29.57 -0.94 -20.78
N THR A 414 29.98 -0.15 -19.80
CA THR A 414 29.50 1.21 -19.51
C THR A 414 29.78 2.16 -20.65
N HIS A 415 28.78 2.91 -21.12
CA HIS A 415 29.00 4.12 -21.92
C HIS A 415 28.32 5.33 -21.27
N THR A 416 29.17 6.25 -20.84
CA THR A 416 28.91 7.60 -20.39
C THR A 416 28.48 8.47 -21.58
N LEU A 417 27.39 9.22 -21.48
CA LEU A 417 26.98 10.23 -22.46
C LEU A 417 27.12 11.63 -21.85
N HIS A 418 28.08 12.38 -22.37
CA HIS A 418 28.30 13.80 -22.10
C HIS A 418 27.29 14.66 -22.88
N LYS A 419 26.87 15.76 -22.21
CA LYS A 419 26.07 16.88 -22.70
C LYS A 419 26.39 17.35 -24.13
N VAL A 420 25.34 17.66 -24.89
CA VAL A 420 25.35 18.75 -25.87
C VAL A 420 24.23 19.72 -25.51
N VAL A 421 24.64 20.93 -25.15
CA VAL A 421 23.78 22.11 -24.95
C VAL A 421 23.71 22.83 -26.29
N ALA A 422 22.51 23.07 -26.79
CA ALA A 422 22.27 24.06 -27.84
C ALA A 422 21.12 24.97 -27.38
N GLY A 423 21.45 26.25 -27.18
CA GLY A 423 20.49 27.29 -26.88
C GLY A 423 19.94 27.92 -28.16
N ALA A 424 18.68 28.34 -28.10
CA ALA A 424 18.14 29.39 -28.95
C ALA A 424 17.08 30.16 -28.16
N ARG A 425 17.31 31.47 -28.00
CA ARG A 425 16.33 32.47 -27.56
C ARG A 425 15.60 33.01 -28.79
N ALA A 426 14.29 33.24 -28.68
CA ALA A 426 13.61 34.35 -29.36
C ALA A 426 12.30 34.69 -28.62
N ASN A 427 12.06 36.00 -28.47
CA ASN A 427 10.93 36.68 -27.83
C ASN A 427 9.63 36.60 -28.67
N GLY A 428 8.49 36.90 -28.03
CA GLY A 428 7.39 37.63 -28.66
C GLY A 428 5.99 37.28 -28.18
N ASP A 429 5.38 38.18 -27.41
CA ASP A 429 3.94 38.26 -27.09
C ASP A 429 3.07 38.42 -28.34
N ALA A 430 1.84 37.87 -28.32
CA ALA A 430 0.62 38.57 -28.75
C ALA A 430 -0.68 37.76 -28.51
N ASP A 431 -1.69 38.53 -28.16
CA ASP A 431 -3.06 38.23 -27.75
C ASP A 431 -4.02 37.70 -28.85
N ARG A 432 -5.01 36.90 -28.40
CA ARG A 432 -6.48 37.01 -28.65
C ARG A 432 -7.16 36.49 -29.94
N ALA A 433 -8.16 35.64 -29.67
CA ALA A 433 -9.48 35.41 -30.30
C ALA A 433 -9.62 34.67 -31.64
N GLY A 434 -10.60 33.75 -31.68
CA GLY A 434 -11.25 33.27 -32.90
C GLY A 434 -11.89 31.89 -32.77
N GLU A 435 -13.16 31.84 -32.33
CA GLU A 435 -14.05 30.71 -32.58
C GLU A 435 -14.17 30.44 -34.08
N THR A 436 -14.19 29.18 -34.51
CA THR A 436 -15.02 28.72 -35.63
C THR A 436 -15.20 27.20 -35.57
N LYS A 437 -16.48 26.80 -35.52
CA LYS A 437 -16.99 25.47 -35.85
C LYS A 437 -16.71 25.14 -37.32
N THR A 438 -16.26 23.92 -37.61
CA THR A 438 -16.73 23.12 -38.75
C THR A 438 -16.29 21.67 -38.56
N ASP A 439 -17.24 20.78 -38.80
CA ASP A 439 -17.18 19.31 -38.70
C ASP A 439 -17.26 18.76 -40.15
N PRO A 440 -17.20 17.45 -40.43
CA PRO A 440 -16.02 16.59 -40.50
C PRO A 440 -15.83 15.97 -41.92
N ALA A 441 -14.62 15.48 -42.25
CA ALA A 441 -14.35 14.28 -43.07
C ALA A 441 -12.88 14.24 -43.55
N PHE A 442 -12.41 13.03 -43.83
CA PHE A 442 -11.12 12.62 -44.44
C PHE A 442 -9.94 12.38 -43.48
N PHE A 443 -9.81 11.13 -43.04
CA PHE A 443 -8.49 10.50 -42.96
C PHE A 443 -8.51 9.10 -43.57
N SER A 444 -7.82 9.01 -44.71
CA SER A 444 -7.46 7.76 -45.37
C SER A 444 -6.29 7.12 -44.63
N SER A 445 -6.40 5.80 -44.53
CA SER A 445 -5.43 4.81 -44.06
C SER A 445 -3.96 5.10 -44.37
N LEU A 446 -3.10 5.09 -43.34
CA LEU A 446 -1.69 4.72 -43.48
C LEU A 446 -1.43 3.39 -42.75
N ASN A 447 -1.21 2.36 -43.55
CA ASN A 447 -0.67 1.07 -43.14
C ASN A 447 0.83 1.21 -42.83
N LEU A 448 1.23 0.94 -41.59
CA LEU A 448 2.63 0.65 -41.24
C LEU A 448 2.76 -0.84 -40.91
N ARG A 449 3.11 -1.63 -41.94
CA ARG A 449 3.65 -2.97 -41.78
C ARG A 449 5.11 -2.86 -41.30
N ALA A 450 5.38 -3.32 -40.08
CA ALA A 450 6.73 -3.63 -39.65
C ALA A 450 7.01 -5.11 -39.93
N SER A 451 7.82 -5.38 -40.95
CA SER A 451 8.30 -6.72 -41.31
C SER A 451 9.57 -7.05 -40.51
N CYS A 452 9.58 -8.16 -39.77
CA CYS A 452 10.80 -8.75 -39.21
C CYS A 452 11.56 -9.54 -40.29
N PRO A 453 12.91 -9.44 -40.40
CA PRO A 453 13.67 -10.33 -41.27
C PRO A 453 13.93 -11.68 -40.58
N ALA A 454 13.58 -12.76 -41.27
CA ALA A 454 13.94 -14.13 -40.91
C ALA A 454 15.40 -14.41 -41.30
N LEU A 455 16.16 -15.03 -40.39
CA LEU A 455 17.47 -15.60 -40.70
C LEU A 455 17.28 -16.92 -41.48
N GLU A 456 17.69 -16.92 -42.75
CA GLU A 456 17.98 -18.13 -43.51
C GLU A 456 19.33 -18.72 -43.06
N SER A 457 19.36 -20.02 -42.77
CA SER A 457 20.59 -20.80 -42.79
C SER A 457 20.40 -21.96 -43.75
N GLY A 458 21.22 -21.97 -44.81
CA GLY A 458 21.17 -22.95 -45.88
C GLY A 458 21.79 -24.29 -45.48
N GLY A 459 21.18 -25.36 -45.98
CA GLY A 459 21.73 -26.71 -46.02
C GLY A 459 21.41 -27.35 -47.37
N ARG A 460 22.44 -27.54 -48.21
CA ARG A 460 22.35 -28.13 -49.54
C ARG A 460 22.38 -29.67 -49.47
N ALA A 461 21.39 -30.26 -50.13
CA ALA A 461 21.43 -31.43 -51.03
C ALA A 461 21.99 -32.80 -50.56
N ALA A 462 21.13 -33.83 -50.63
CA ALA A 462 21.36 -35.00 -51.49
C ALA A 462 20.05 -35.73 -51.82
N ARG A 463 19.74 -35.84 -53.12
CA ARG A 463 18.70 -36.71 -53.70
C ARG A 463 19.14 -38.17 -53.63
N ARG A 464 18.20 -39.10 -53.40
CA ARG A 464 18.12 -40.37 -54.14
C ARG A 464 16.66 -40.72 -54.43
N ARG A 465 16.37 -40.93 -55.72
CA ARG A 465 15.24 -41.70 -56.24
C ARG A 465 15.57 -43.18 -56.11
N ALA A 466 14.55 -44.02 -55.92
CA ALA A 466 14.49 -45.35 -56.49
C ALA A 466 13.02 -45.65 -56.81
N ASP A 467 12.76 -45.92 -58.09
CA ASP A 467 11.54 -46.52 -58.63
C ASP A 467 11.56 -48.03 -58.31
N THR A 468 10.39 -48.57 -57.93
CA THR A 468 9.75 -49.79 -58.47
C THR A 468 8.37 -49.93 -57.84
#